data_AF-A0A9X2WKI6-F1
#
_entry.id   AF-A0A9X2WKI6-F1
#
_cell.length_a   1.000
_cell.length_b   1.000
_cell.length_c   1.000
_cell.angle_alpha   90.00
_cell.angle_beta   90.00
_cell.angle_gamma   90.00
#
_symmetry.space_group_name_H-M   'P 1'
#
loop_
_entity.id
_entity.type
_entity.pdbx_description
1 polymer ?
#
loop_
_entity_poly.entity_id
_entity_poly.type
_entity_poly.pdbx_seq_one_letter_code
_entity_poly.pdbx_strand_id
1 'polypeptide(L)' 'MTSISEQLVDALGIMIMGMGLVFIFLSVLIVGIAIVAKFCPAPEVVAKPDVPPSPIATNQLDPKLVAAITSAIHQYRA' A
#
# COMPACT_ATOMS: atom_id res chain seq x y z
N MET A 1 50.28 -27.82 0.38
CA MET A 1 49.09 -28.00 1.25
C MET A 1 48.74 -26.61 1.76
N THR A 2 47.90 -25.86 1.05
CA THR A 2 47.40 -24.58 1.59
C THR A 2 46.49 -24.89 2.77
N SER A 3 46.69 -24.18 3.88
CA SER A 3 46.01 -24.48 5.14
C SER A 3 44.54 -24.05 5.03
N ILE A 4 43.62 -24.83 5.62
CA ILE A 4 42.16 -24.59 5.58
C ILE A 4 41.82 -23.16 6.05
N SER A 5 42.60 -22.60 6.96
CA SER A 5 42.50 -21.21 7.41
C SER A 5 42.59 -20.20 6.27
N GLU A 6 43.45 -20.43 5.28
CA GLU A 6 43.66 -19.52 4.15
C GLU A 6 42.46 -19.54 3.21
N GLN A 7 41.90 -20.72 2.96
CA GLN A 7 40.67 -20.89 2.17
C GLN A 7 39.46 -20.22 2.84
N LEU A 8 39.38 -20.26 4.18
CA LEU A 8 38.32 -19.57 4.92
C LEU A 8 38.44 -18.05 4.84
N VAL A 9 39.66 -17.51 4.88
CA VAL A 9 39.89 -16.07 4.71
C VAL A 9 39.51 -15.62 3.31
N ASP A 10 39.88 -16.38 2.28
CA ASP A 10 39.48 -16.11 0.90
C ASP A 10 37.95 -16.16 0.75
N ALA A 11 37.30 -17.22 1.26
CA ALA A 11 35.85 -17.36 1.20
C ALA A 11 35.12 -16.20 1.92
N LEU A 12 35.65 -15.75 3.06
CA LEU A 12 35.14 -14.59 3.78
C LEU A 12 35.27 -13.31 2.95
N GLY A 13 36.39 -13.13 2.25
CA GLY A 13 36.59 -12.03 1.31
C GLY A 13 35.55 -12.01 0.19
N ILE A 14 35.26 -13.17 -0.41
CA ILE A 14 34.21 -13.30 -1.43
C ILE A 14 32.81 -13.03 -0.85
N MET A 15 32.52 -13.46 0.37
CA MET A 15 31.25 -13.18 1.04
C MET A 15 31.04 -11.66 1.24
N ILE A 16 32.08 -10.96 1.72
CA ILE A 16 32.03 -9.51 1.91
C ILE A 16 31.87 -8.80 0.56
N MET A 17 32.60 -9.25 -0.48
CA MET A 17 32.48 -8.71 -1.83
C MET A 17 31.04 -8.84 -2.37
N GLY A 18 30.44 -10.03 -2.21
CA GLY A 18 29.06 -10.30 -2.61
C GLY A 18 28.05 -9.45 -1.85
N MET A 19 28.21 -9.34 -0.53
CA MET A 19 27.33 -8.52 0.31
C MET A 19 27.45 -7.03 -0.02
N GLY A 20 28.67 -6.55 -0.33
CA GLY A 20 28.91 -5.18 -0.78
C GLY A 20 28.20 -4.87 -2.11
N LEU A 21 28.27 -5.78 -3.10
CA LEU A 21 27.59 -5.60 -4.37
C LEU A 21 26.07 -5.51 -4.20
N VAL A 22 25.48 -6.42 -3.42
CA VAL A 22 24.04 -6.40 -3.12
C VAL A 22 23.65 -5.09 -2.42
N PHE A 23 24.46 -4.63 -1.48
CA PHE A 23 24.20 -3.37 -0.78
C PHE A 23 24.21 -2.17 -1.73
N ILE A 24 25.19 -2.09 -2.64
CA ILE A 24 25.25 -1.05 -3.67
C ILE A 24 24.02 -1.12 -4.57
N PHE A 25 23.65 -2.32 -5.04
CA PHE A 25 22.50 -2.51 -5.91
C PHE A 25 21.19 -2.06 -5.26
N LEU A 26 20.94 -2.47 -4.01
CA LEU A 26 19.76 -2.03 -3.26
C LEU A 26 19.77 -0.53 -2.99
N SER A 27 20.93 0.05 -2.68
CA SER A 27 21.07 1.50 -2.47
C SER A 27 20.69 2.27 -3.73
N VAL A 28 21.16 1.84 -4.90
CA VAL A 28 20.79 2.44 -6.19
C VAL A 28 19.29 2.29 -6.45
N LEU A 29 18.70 1.13 -6.14
CA LEU A 29 17.26 0.90 -6.30
C LEU A 29 16.44 1.85 -5.41
N ILE A 30 16.83 2.02 -4.14
CA ILE A 30 16.19 2.93 -3.19
C ILE A 30 16.28 4.37 -3.68
N VAL A 31 17.44 4.81 -4.18
CA VAL A 31 17.61 6.14 -4.78
C VAL A 31 16.72 6.30 -6.01
N GLY A 32 16.62 5.29 -6.87
CA GLY A 32 15.74 5.30 -8.03
C GLY A 32 14.26 5.47 -7.65
N ILE A 33 13.79 4.72 -6.64
CA ILE A 33 12.42 4.85 -6.13
C ILE A 33 12.18 6.23 -5.53
N ALA A 34 13.15 6.78 -4.78
CA ALA A 34 13.05 8.12 -4.19
C ALA A 34 13.00 9.22 -5.26
N ILE A 35 13.76 9.06 -6.35
CA ILE A 35 13.71 9.96 -7.51
C ILE A 35 12.32 9.91 -8.15
N VAL A 36 11.78 8.72 -8.41
CA VAL A 36 10.44 8.54 -8.98
C VAL A 36 9.36 9.15 -8.07
N ALA A 37 9.43 8.92 -6.76
CA ALA A 37 8.50 9.51 -5.79
C ALA A 37 8.57 11.04 -5.75
N LYS A 38 9.75 11.62 -6.00
CA LYS A 38 9.93 13.08 -6.09
C LYS A 38 9.41 13.66 -7.41
N PHE A 39 9.52 12.93 -8.52
CA PHE A 39 9.04 13.37 -9.83
C PHE A 39 7.53 13.19 -10.02
N CYS A 40 6.94 12.18 -9.38
CA CYS A 40 5.49 12.03 -9.26
C CYS A 40 5.06 12.29 -7.81
N PRO A 41 4.92 13.56 -7.39
CA PRO A 41 4.32 13.85 -6.10
C PRO A 41 2.91 13.25 -6.10
N ALA A 42 2.69 12.23 -5.28
CA ALA A 42 1.36 11.75 -5.00
C ALA A 42 0.56 12.94 -4.45
N PRO A 43 -0.69 13.17 -4.90
CA PRO A 43 -1.56 14.14 -4.25
C PRO A 43 -1.55 13.83 -2.76
N GLU A 44 -1.21 14.81 -1.93
CA GLU A 44 -1.36 14.67 -0.48
C GLU A 44 -2.78 14.17 -0.25
N VAL A 45 -2.89 12.92 0.22
CA VAL A 45 -4.12 12.47 0.84
C VAL A 45 -4.14 13.26 2.14
N VAL A 46 -4.69 14.47 2.06
CA VAL A 46 -5.03 15.28 3.22
C VAL A 46 -5.81 14.33 4.10
N ALA A 47 -5.20 13.91 5.21
CA ALA A 47 -5.87 13.09 6.19
C ALA A 47 -7.14 13.85 6.53
N LYS A 48 -8.27 13.34 6.04
CA LYS A 48 -9.57 13.98 6.27
C LYS A 48 -9.69 14.06 7.79
N PRO A 49 -10.00 15.25 8.36
CA PRO A 49 -10.16 15.38 9.81
C PRO A 49 -11.04 14.24 10.31
N ASP A 50 -10.62 13.58 11.40
CA ASP A 50 -11.37 12.52 12.06
C ASP A 50 -12.79 13.04 12.33
N VAL A 51 -13.73 12.73 11.43
CA VAL A 51 -15.13 13.10 11.62
C VAL A 51 -15.65 12.07 12.61
N PRO A 52 -16.18 12.50 13.78
CA PRO A 52 -16.72 11.56 14.74
C PRO A 52 -17.77 10.68 14.06
N PRO A 53 -17.80 9.37 14.34
CA PRO A 53 -18.73 8.46 13.69
C PRO A 53 -20.16 8.98 13.88
N SER A 54 -20.79 9.35 12.77
CA SER A 54 -22.22 9.70 12.76
C SER A 54 -23.00 8.49 13.28
N PRO A 55 -24.06 8.67 14.09
CA PRO A 55 -24.85 7.55 14.59
C PRO A 55 -25.29 6.68 13.43
N ILE A 56 -24.93 5.40 13.49
CA ILE A 56 -25.39 4.39 12.53
C ILE A 56 -26.91 4.39 12.62
N ALA A 57 -27.57 4.97 11.62
CA ALA A 57 -29.01 4.90 11.50
C ALA A 57 -29.36 3.42 11.43
N THR A 58 -29.98 2.91 12.50
CA THR A 58 -30.58 1.58 12.52
C THR A 58 -31.41 1.44 11.27
N ASN A 59 -31.25 0.29 10.61
CA ASN A 59 -31.77 -0.09 9.29
C ASN A 59 -33.32 -0.16 9.22
N GLN A 60 -34.03 0.81 9.82
CA GLN A 60 -35.42 1.11 9.52
C GLN A 60 -35.45 1.59 8.08
N LEU A 61 -35.90 0.68 7.21
CA LEU A 61 -36.21 0.96 5.82
C LEU A 61 -36.88 2.34 5.74
N ASP A 62 -36.24 3.25 5.01
CA ASP A 62 -36.69 4.64 4.90
C ASP A 62 -38.16 4.62 4.43
N PRO A 63 -39.11 5.14 5.23
CA PRO A 63 -40.52 5.19 4.85
C PRO A 63 -40.74 5.85 3.48
N LYS A 64 -39.83 6.74 3.09
CA LYS A 64 -39.82 7.37 1.77
C LYS A 64 -39.49 6.39 0.64
N LEU A 65 -38.56 5.47 0.87
CA LEU A 65 -38.22 4.44 -0.11
C LEU A 65 -39.38 3.46 -0.30
N VAL A 66 -40.04 3.07 0.80
CA VAL A 66 -41.23 2.20 0.75
C VAL A 66 -42.38 2.90 0.01
N ALA A 67 -42.65 4.17 0.30
CA ALA A 67 -43.68 4.95 -0.40
C ALA A 67 -43.40 5.09 -1.90
N ALA A 68 -42.15 5.34 -2.30
CA ALA A 68 -41.76 5.44 -3.70
C ALA A 68 -41.99 4.13 -4.46
N ILE A 69 -41.62 2.98 -3.86
CA ILE A 69 -41.87 1.66 -4.45
C ILE A 69 -43.37 1.40 -4.57
N THR A 70 -44.17 1.71 -3.54
CA THR A 70 -45.63 1.54 -3.58
C THR A 70 -46.29 2.40 -4.66
N SER A 71 -45.87 3.65 -4.84
CA SER A 71 -46.37 4.53 -5.90
C SER A 71 -46.02 4.02 -7.30
N ALA A 72 -44.81 3.50 -7.50
CA ALA A 72 -44.39 2.92 -8.77
C ALA A 72 -45.22 1.67 -9.14
N ILE A 73 -45.51 0.81 -8.16
CA ILE A 73 -46.36 -0.37 -8.37
C ILE A 73 -47.80 0.04 -8.69
N HIS A 74 -48.34 1.07 -8.03
CA HIS A 74 -49.68 1.58 -8.34
C HIS A 74 -49.77 2.19 -9.75
N GLN A 75 -48.74 2.92 -10.21
CA GLN A 75 -48.71 3.44 -11.58
C GLN A 75 -48.61 2.32 -12.64
N TYR A 76 -47.89 1.24 -12.37
CA TYR A 76 -47.77 0.13 -13.32
C TYR A 76 -49.05 -0.72 -13.43
N ARG A 77 -49.90 -0.71 -12.39
CA ARG A 77 -51.14 -1.50 -12.33
C ARG A 77 -52.41 -0.71 -12.70
N ALA A 78 -52.28 0.58 -13.02
CA ALA A 78 -53.38 1.46 -13.44
C ALA A 78 -53.62 1.41 -14.96
#